data_AF-A0A937LQ07-F1
#
_entry.id   AF-A0A937LQ07-F1
#
_cell.length_a   1.000
_cell.length_b   1.000
_cell.length_c   1.000
_cell.angle_alpha   90.00
_cell.angle_beta   90.00
_cell.angle_gamma   90.00
#
_symmetry.space_group_name_H-M   'P 1'
#
loop_
_entity.id
_entity.type
_entity.pdbx_description
1 polymer ?
#
loop_
_entity_poly.entity_id
_entity_poly.type
_entity_poly.pdbx_seq_one_letter_code
_entity_poly.pdbx_strand_id
1 'polypeptide(L)'
;RISELSDRFLYFNDDVFLTAPVHPSDLFVDDIPVLRGNWVDYTSIVKNKKSIADPAKFNNYMQINSANILGFNANHVFDAAHVVHPFQRSTMSELFGLYQKEFLQNVTYRFRDLNQFSPQALYNHACISRKQAVLQLNQDHLHIYSGQEADSSPGELKNLLEEASRDNNIKFLCINDLPKLERVIPDMKNLVANLVGGFEGHSDSTKKPFL
;
A
#
# COMPACT_ATOMS: atom_id res chain seq x y z
N ARG A 1 -7.28 -20.96 3.03
CA ARG A 1 -7.61 -20.27 4.30
C ARG A 1 -6.35 -20.32 5.16
N ILE A 2 -5.90 -19.20 5.73
CA ILE A 2 -4.77 -19.20 6.66
C ILE A 2 -5.37 -19.51 8.04
N SER A 3 -5.01 -20.67 8.61
CA SER A 3 -5.47 -21.03 9.95
C SER A 3 -4.92 -20.02 10.96
N GLU A 4 -5.71 -19.69 11.98
CA GLU A 4 -5.29 -18.82 13.10
C GLU A 4 -4.96 -17.36 12.73
N LEU A 5 -5.26 -16.91 11.51
CA LEU A 5 -5.15 -15.50 11.16
C LEU A 5 -6.07 -14.65 12.05
N SER A 6 -5.46 -13.74 12.81
CA SER A 6 -6.16 -12.73 13.62
C SER A 6 -7.21 -11.99 12.79
N ASP A 7 -8.31 -11.57 13.42
CA ASP A 7 -9.31 -10.79 12.69
C ASP A 7 -8.70 -9.48 12.18
N ARG A 8 -7.96 -8.77 13.02
CA ARG A 8 -7.13 -7.64 12.58
C ARG A 8 -5.75 -8.17 12.18
N PHE A 9 -5.38 -7.96 10.93
CA PHE A 9 -4.06 -8.31 10.42
C PHE A 9 -3.51 -7.22 9.51
N LEU A 10 -2.20 -7.25 9.32
CA LEU A 10 -1.47 -6.30 8.48
C LEU A 10 -0.93 -7.04 7.26
N TYR A 11 -1.16 -6.47 6.09
CA TYR A 11 -0.60 -6.96 4.85
C TYR A 11 0.54 -6.05 4.42
N PHE A 12 1.76 -6.60 4.41
CA PHE A 12 2.95 -5.96 3.87
C PHE A 12 3.26 -6.58 2.50
N ASN A 13 3.45 -5.73 1.50
CA ASN A 13 4.15 -6.13 0.28
C ASN A 13 5.66 -6.16 0.54
N ASP A 14 6.43 -6.77 -0.37
CA ASP A 14 7.89 -6.90 -0.33
C ASP A 14 8.64 -5.57 -0.35
N ASP A 15 8.02 -4.53 -0.92
CA ASP A 15 8.63 -3.20 -1.07
C ASP A 15 8.37 -2.24 0.11
N VAL A 16 7.68 -2.67 1.17
CA VAL A 16 7.23 -1.80 2.29
C VAL A 16 8.10 -1.95 3.54
N PHE A 17 8.54 -0.81 4.08
CA PHE A 17 9.38 -0.67 5.26
C PHE A 17 8.71 0.21 6.32
N LEU A 18 9.10 0.01 7.59
CA LEU A 18 8.75 0.90 8.69
C LEU A 18 9.96 1.80 8.99
N THR A 19 9.72 3.11 9.08
CA THR A 19 10.78 4.13 9.22
C THR A 19 10.63 5.01 10.47
N ALA A 20 9.52 4.88 11.20
CA ALA A 20 9.29 5.47 12.52
C ALA A 20 8.54 4.46 13.42
N PRO A 21 8.56 4.62 14.75
CA PRO A 21 7.71 3.81 15.63
C PRO A 21 6.24 3.88 15.23
N VAL A 22 5.61 2.70 15.09
CA VAL A 22 4.20 2.57 14.71
C VAL A 22 3.39 2.13 15.91
N HIS A 23 2.30 2.84 16.19
CA HIS A 23 1.34 2.48 17.21
C HIS A 23 0.14 1.76 16.58
N PRO A 24 -0.57 0.89 17.33
CA PRO A 24 -1.80 0.26 16.82
C PRO A 24 -2.80 1.27 16.23
N SER A 25 -2.91 2.46 16.84
CA SER A 25 -3.76 3.57 16.39
C SER A 25 -3.42 4.12 15.00
N ASP A 26 -2.20 3.88 14.51
CA ASP A 26 -1.79 4.28 13.14
C ASP A 26 -2.39 3.36 12.06
N LEU A 27 -2.87 2.19 12.46
CA LEU A 27 -3.36 1.14 11.58
C LEU A 27 -4.83 0.82 11.84
N PHE A 28 -5.26 0.94 13.09
CA PHE A 28 -6.64 0.74 13.53
C PHE A 28 -7.02 1.74 14.63
N VAL A 29 -8.11 2.49 14.44
CA VAL A 29 -8.77 3.21 15.53
C VAL A 29 -9.90 2.31 16.04
N ASP A 30 -9.71 1.77 17.24
CA ASP A 30 -10.50 0.64 17.75
C ASP A 30 -10.43 -0.57 16.80
N ASP A 31 -11.53 -0.92 16.15
CA ASP A 31 -11.61 -1.98 15.14
C ASP A 31 -11.63 -1.45 13.70
N ILE A 32 -11.60 -0.13 13.52
CA ILE A 32 -11.77 0.51 12.21
C ILE A 32 -10.39 0.68 11.54
N PRO A 33 -10.18 0.16 10.32
CA PRO A 33 -8.90 0.32 9.61
C PRO A 33 -8.63 1.79 9.27
N VAL A 34 -7.37 2.19 9.44
CA VAL A 34 -6.86 3.49 8.98
C VAL A 34 -6.29 3.34 7.57
N LEU A 35 -6.98 3.93 6.59
CA LEU A 35 -6.62 3.87 5.18
C LEU A 35 -5.85 5.13 4.77
N ARG A 36 -4.82 4.93 3.94
CA ARG A 36 -4.02 6.00 3.33
C ARG A 36 -4.20 5.95 1.84
N GLY A 37 -4.32 7.10 1.20
CA GLY A 37 -4.56 7.19 -0.24
C GLY A 37 -5.31 8.45 -0.61
N ASN A 38 -5.67 8.55 -1.88
CA ASN A 38 -6.34 9.72 -2.45
C ASN A 38 -7.56 9.31 -3.27
N TRP A 39 -8.54 10.20 -3.36
CA TRP A 39 -9.59 10.07 -4.36
C TRP A 39 -9.07 10.53 -5.71
N VAL A 40 -9.21 9.67 -6.72
CA VAL A 40 -8.68 9.89 -8.07
C VAL A 40 -9.78 9.75 -9.12
N ASP A 41 -9.72 10.61 -10.14
CA ASP A 41 -10.54 10.52 -11.35
C ASP A 41 -9.77 9.80 -12.46
N TYR A 42 -10.16 8.56 -12.76
CA TYR A 42 -9.62 7.74 -13.85
C TYR A 42 -10.47 7.76 -15.13
N THR A 43 -11.43 8.67 -15.26
CA THR A 43 -12.33 8.77 -16.44
C THR A 43 -11.56 8.81 -17.75
N SER A 44 -10.42 9.51 -17.79
CA SER A 44 -9.57 9.62 -18.98
C SER A 44 -8.96 8.27 -19.41
N ILE A 45 -8.63 7.41 -18.45
CA ILE A 45 -8.08 6.07 -18.69
C ILE A 45 -9.14 5.17 -19.32
N VAL A 46 -10.35 5.14 -18.74
CA VAL A 46 -11.42 4.25 -19.21
C VAL A 46 -11.95 4.66 -20.59
N LYS A 47 -11.95 5.96 -20.92
CA LYS A 47 -12.39 6.48 -22.22
C LYS A 47 -11.37 6.29 -23.35
N ASN A 48 -10.11 6.01 -23.02
CA ASN A 48 -9.05 5.92 -24.01
C ASN A 48 -8.77 4.47 -24.43
N LYS A 49 -9.14 4.11 -25.67
CA LYS A 49 -8.88 2.75 -26.21
C LYS A 49 -7.38 2.38 -26.22
N LYS A 50 -6.47 3.34 -26.30
CA LYS A 50 -5.02 3.07 -26.21
C LYS A 50 -4.60 2.63 -24.81
N SER A 51 -5.31 3.09 -23.77
CA SER A 51 -5.03 2.71 -22.38
C SER A 51 -5.36 1.25 -22.08
N ILE A 52 -6.30 0.64 -22.82
CA ILE A 52 -6.62 -0.79 -22.74
C ILE A 52 -5.46 -1.66 -23.25
N ALA A 53 -4.62 -1.13 -24.13
CA ALA A 53 -3.47 -1.86 -24.68
C ALA A 53 -2.17 -1.60 -23.91
N ASP A 54 -2.18 -0.72 -22.91
CA ASP A 54 -0.98 -0.29 -22.17
C ASP A 54 -0.83 -1.09 -20.87
N PRO A 55 0.17 -1.98 -20.76
CA PRO A 55 0.42 -2.74 -19.54
C PRO A 55 0.71 -1.87 -18.31
N ALA A 56 1.18 -0.63 -18.51
CA ALA A 56 1.41 0.31 -17.42
C ALA A 56 0.11 0.75 -16.73
N LYS A 57 -1.05 0.58 -17.38
CA LYS A 57 -2.37 0.90 -16.83
C LYS A 57 -3.00 -0.23 -16.04
N PHE A 58 -2.34 -1.39 -15.94
CA PHE A 58 -2.85 -2.55 -15.21
C PHE A 58 -3.31 -2.19 -13.79
N ASN A 59 -2.48 -1.49 -13.01
CA ASN A 59 -2.86 -1.10 -11.65
C ASN A 59 -4.10 -0.19 -11.63
N ASN A 60 -4.21 0.76 -12.56
CA ASN A 60 -5.38 1.63 -12.64
C ASN A 60 -6.65 0.83 -12.91
N TYR A 61 -6.63 -0.12 -13.85
CA TYR A 61 -7.78 -0.99 -14.12
C TYR A 61 -8.13 -1.88 -12.92
N MET A 62 -7.13 -2.42 -12.20
CA MET A 62 -7.37 -3.18 -10.97
C MET A 62 -8.13 -2.36 -9.93
N GLN A 63 -7.74 -1.10 -9.71
CA GLN A 63 -8.42 -0.17 -8.79
C GLN A 63 -9.85 0.14 -9.27
N ILE A 64 -10.01 0.50 -10.54
CA ILE A 64 -11.30 0.84 -11.15
C ILE A 64 -12.28 -0.33 -11.09
N ASN A 65 -11.85 -1.53 -11.47
CA ASN A 65 -12.68 -2.73 -11.45
C ASN A 65 -13.14 -3.06 -10.02
N SER A 66 -12.26 -2.89 -9.04
CA SER A 66 -12.60 -3.10 -7.63
C SER A 66 -13.66 -2.12 -7.14
N ALA A 67 -13.52 -0.85 -7.50
CA ALA A 67 -14.48 0.20 -7.18
C ALA A 67 -15.84 -0.06 -7.86
N ASN A 68 -15.83 -0.45 -9.14
CA ASN A 68 -17.02 -0.76 -9.93
C ASN A 68 -17.85 -1.92 -9.34
N ILE A 69 -17.22 -2.94 -8.75
CA ILE A 69 -17.92 -4.05 -8.08
C ILE A 69 -18.86 -3.53 -6.97
N LEU A 70 -18.50 -2.42 -6.32
CA LEU A 70 -19.29 -1.78 -5.26
C LEU A 70 -20.11 -0.58 -5.76
N GLY A 71 -20.19 -0.37 -7.07
CA GLY A 71 -20.99 0.69 -7.69
C GLY A 71 -20.33 2.08 -7.69
N PHE A 72 -19.04 2.19 -7.38
CA PHE A 72 -18.29 3.43 -7.59
C PHE A 72 -18.01 3.63 -9.08
N ASN A 73 -17.97 4.88 -9.51
CA ASN A 73 -17.63 5.23 -10.89
C ASN A 73 -16.14 5.55 -11.02
N ALA A 74 -15.60 5.42 -12.23
CA ALA A 74 -14.19 5.70 -12.52
C ALA A 74 -13.75 7.15 -12.21
N ASN A 75 -14.67 8.10 -12.03
CA ASN A 75 -14.36 9.47 -11.61
C ASN A 75 -14.17 9.63 -10.09
N HIS A 76 -14.37 8.57 -9.32
CA HIS A 76 -14.30 8.61 -7.87
C HIS A 76 -13.82 7.27 -7.32
N VAL A 77 -12.52 7.00 -7.49
CA VAL A 77 -11.87 5.78 -7.02
C VAL A 77 -10.89 6.14 -5.90
N PHE A 78 -10.93 5.41 -4.79
CA PHE A 78 -9.93 5.55 -3.74
C PHE A 78 -8.67 4.76 -4.11
N ASP A 79 -7.64 5.49 -4.54
CA ASP A 79 -6.33 4.94 -4.85
C ASP A 79 -5.48 4.88 -3.58
N ALA A 80 -5.30 3.67 -3.06
CA ALA A 80 -4.59 3.44 -1.82
C ALA A 80 -3.10 3.77 -1.99
N ALA A 81 -2.53 4.45 -1.00
CA ALA A 81 -1.09 4.65 -0.93
C ALA A 81 -0.35 3.31 -0.88
N HIS A 82 0.87 3.27 -1.42
CA HIS A 82 1.75 2.12 -1.35
C HIS A 82 2.37 2.02 0.06
N VAL A 83 1.63 1.42 0.98
CA VAL A 83 1.98 1.28 2.40
C VAL A 83 1.49 -0.08 2.92
N VAL A 84 1.74 -0.37 4.20
CA VAL A 84 1.08 -1.49 4.87
C VAL A 84 -0.44 -1.30 4.86
N HIS A 85 -1.17 -2.39 4.59
CA HIS A 85 -2.62 -2.36 4.54
C HIS A 85 -3.25 -3.07 5.75
N PRO A 86 -3.99 -2.35 6.61
CA PRO A 86 -4.74 -2.97 7.71
C PRO A 86 -6.02 -3.63 7.19
N PHE A 87 -6.23 -4.88 7.57
CA PHE A 87 -7.39 -5.67 7.16
C PHE A 87 -8.12 -6.30 8.35
N GLN A 88 -9.43 -6.44 8.17
CA GLN A 88 -10.30 -7.31 8.95
C GLN A 88 -10.60 -8.58 8.15
N ARG A 89 -10.22 -9.74 8.70
CA ARG A 89 -10.45 -11.07 8.10
C ARG A 89 -11.94 -11.32 7.92
N SER A 90 -12.76 -10.95 8.91
CA SER A 90 -14.23 -11.03 8.88
C SER A 90 -14.80 -10.28 7.68
N THR A 91 -14.44 -9.00 7.50
CA THR A 91 -14.86 -8.17 6.36
C THR A 91 -14.40 -8.75 5.02
N MET A 92 -13.14 -9.19 4.90
CA MET A 92 -12.67 -9.85 3.66
C MET A 92 -13.42 -11.16 3.38
N SER A 93 -13.74 -11.94 4.41
CA SER A 93 -14.52 -13.17 4.29
C SER A 93 -15.96 -12.90 3.84
N GLU A 94 -16.57 -11.83 4.34
CA GLU A 94 -17.89 -11.37 3.91
C GLU A 94 -17.87 -10.96 2.44
N LEU A 95 -16.89 -10.14 2.03
CA LEU A 95 -16.72 -9.71 0.63
C LEU A 95 -16.52 -10.90 -0.32
N PHE A 96 -15.71 -11.89 0.09
CA PHE A 96 -15.57 -13.12 -0.69
C PHE A 96 -16.91 -13.87 -0.84
N GLY A 97 -17.73 -13.91 0.21
CA GLY A 97 -19.05 -14.53 0.15
C GLY A 97 -20.03 -13.79 -0.76
N LEU A 98 -20.03 -12.45 -0.71
CA LEU A 98 -20.90 -11.60 -1.52
C LEU A 98 -20.51 -11.58 -3.00
N TYR A 99 -19.20 -11.56 -3.29
CA TYR A 99 -18.64 -11.41 -4.64
C TYR A 99 -17.85 -12.66 -5.08
N GLN A 100 -18.33 -13.84 -4.68
CA GLN A 100 -17.60 -15.09 -4.87
C GLN A 100 -17.27 -15.36 -6.33
N LYS A 101 -18.20 -15.04 -7.24
CA LYS A 101 -18.02 -15.23 -8.68
C LYS A 101 -16.86 -14.38 -9.20
N GLU A 102 -16.79 -13.13 -8.80
CA GLU A 102 -15.75 -12.18 -9.16
C GLU A 102 -14.40 -12.66 -8.65
N PHE A 103 -14.30 -13.05 -7.37
CA PHE A 103 -13.06 -13.59 -6.79
C PHE A 103 -12.58 -14.87 -7.50
N LEU A 104 -13.48 -15.81 -7.76
CA LEU A 104 -13.14 -17.06 -8.44
C LEU A 104 -12.71 -16.81 -9.89
N GLN A 105 -13.32 -15.85 -10.59
CA GLN A 105 -12.88 -15.45 -11.92
C GLN A 105 -11.50 -14.76 -11.87
N ASN A 106 -11.27 -13.89 -10.88
CA ASN A 106 -10.04 -13.09 -10.75
C ASN A 106 -8.76 -13.95 -10.64
N VAL A 107 -8.87 -15.14 -10.05
CA VAL A 107 -7.74 -16.08 -9.89
C VAL A 107 -7.51 -16.99 -11.10
N THR A 108 -8.40 -16.96 -12.11
CA THR A 108 -8.22 -17.77 -13.33
C THR A 108 -7.16 -17.21 -14.28
N TYR A 109 -6.89 -15.90 -14.20
CA TYR A 109 -5.88 -15.23 -15.00
C TYR A 109 -4.48 -15.62 -14.53
N ARG A 110 -3.70 -16.25 -15.42
CA ARG A 110 -2.32 -16.67 -15.12
C ARG A 110 -1.30 -15.53 -15.18
N PHE A 111 -1.63 -14.49 -15.95
CA PHE A 111 -0.84 -13.28 -16.12
C PHE A 111 -1.73 -12.06 -15.89
N ARG A 112 -1.10 -10.89 -15.76
CA ARG A 112 -1.80 -9.60 -15.62
C ARG A 112 -2.84 -9.44 -16.73
N ASP A 113 -4.08 -9.28 -16.34
CA ASP A 113 -5.21 -9.05 -17.24
C ASP A 113 -6.05 -7.86 -16.74
N LEU A 114 -6.44 -6.97 -17.65
CA LEU A 114 -7.17 -5.75 -17.29
C LEU A 114 -8.59 -6.02 -16.76
N ASN A 115 -9.09 -7.25 -16.85
CA ASN A 115 -10.34 -7.66 -16.24
C ASN A 115 -10.18 -8.10 -14.78
N GLN A 116 -8.95 -8.18 -14.28
CA GLN A 116 -8.69 -8.46 -12.87
C GLN A 116 -9.08 -7.26 -12.00
N PHE A 117 -9.33 -7.52 -10.72
CA PHE A 117 -9.52 -6.50 -9.69
C PHE A 117 -8.58 -6.76 -8.50
N SER A 118 -8.29 -5.71 -7.73
CA SER A 118 -7.51 -5.81 -6.49
C SER A 118 -8.43 -6.11 -5.29
N PRO A 119 -8.29 -7.26 -4.61
CA PRO A 119 -9.02 -7.53 -3.37
C PRO A 119 -8.82 -6.47 -2.30
N GLN A 120 -7.62 -5.88 -2.24
CA GLN A 120 -7.29 -4.80 -1.32
C GLN A 120 -8.07 -3.53 -1.66
N ALA A 121 -8.16 -3.16 -2.93
CA ALA A 121 -8.96 -2.02 -3.36
C ALA A 121 -10.46 -2.25 -3.12
N LEU A 122 -10.97 -3.45 -3.38
CA LEU A 122 -12.37 -3.82 -3.12
C LEU A 122 -12.68 -3.67 -1.62
N TYR A 123 -11.81 -4.19 -0.77
CA TYR A 123 -11.92 -4.06 0.68
C TYR A 123 -11.92 -2.60 1.15
N ASN A 124 -11.01 -1.77 0.62
CA ASN A 124 -10.93 -0.36 0.99
C ASN A 124 -12.24 0.37 0.65
N HIS A 125 -12.77 0.18 -0.57
CA HIS A 125 -14.03 0.78 -0.99
C HIS A 125 -15.23 0.25 -0.17
N ALA A 126 -15.22 -1.02 0.24
CA ALA A 126 -16.25 -1.57 1.12
C ALA A 126 -16.23 -0.90 2.49
N CYS A 127 -15.06 -0.78 3.11
CA CYS A 127 -14.89 -0.12 4.40
C CYS A 127 -15.33 1.35 4.32
N ILE A 128 -14.92 2.06 3.26
CA ILE A 128 -15.30 3.47 3.04
C ILE A 128 -16.81 3.63 2.85
N SER A 129 -17.43 2.85 1.95
CA SER A 129 -18.88 2.97 1.66
C SER A 129 -19.75 2.68 2.87
N ARG A 130 -19.28 1.81 3.78
CA ARG A 130 -19.94 1.46 5.04
C ARG A 130 -19.64 2.44 6.18
N LYS A 131 -18.81 3.46 5.95
CA LYS A 131 -18.28 4.36 7.00
C LYS A 131 -17.53 3.61 8.10
N GLN A 132 -16.89 2.51 7.73
CA GLN A 132 -16.05 1.65 8.57
C GLN A 132 -14.58 1.79 8.17
N ALA A 133 -14.15 3.01 7.88
CA ALA A 133 -12.75 3.36 7.64
C ALA A 133 -12.45 4.74 8.20
N VAL A 134 -11.24 4.91 8.73
CA VAL A 134 -10.66 6.24 9.00
C VAL A 134 -9.75 6.57 7.83
N LEU A 135 -9.93 7.72 7.19
CA LEU A 135 -9.00 8.19 6.18
C LEU A 135 -7.90 9.02 6.84
N GLN A 136 -6.66 8.56 6.74
CA GLN A 136 -5.49 9.34 7.14
C GLN A 136 -5.25 10.45 6.10
N LEU A 137 -5.32 11.70 6.56
CA LEU A 137 -5.14 12.89 5.72
C LEU A 137 -3.72 13.48 5.82
N ASN A 138 -2.99 13.16 6.89
CA ASN A 138 -1.61 13.62 7.06
C ASN A 138 -0.67 12.75 6.22
N GLN A 139 0.33 13.38 5.62
CA GLN A 139 1.41 12.66 4.94
C GLN A 139 2.32 12.00 5.99
N ASP A 140 2.13 10.70 6.20
CA ASP A 140 2.90 9.87 7.14
C ASP A 140 3.62 8.71 6.44
N HIS A 141 3.80 8.81 5.13
CA HIS A 141 4.43 7.81 4.31
C HIS A 141 5.22 8.42 3.15
N LEU A 142 6.12 7.64 2.56
CA LEU A 142 6.86 7.99 1.36
C LEU A 142 6.79 6.83 0.38
N HIS A 143 6.52 7.12 -0.90
CA HIS A 143 6.56 6.13 -1.97
C HIS A 143 7.56 6.55 -3.03
N ILE A 144 8.56 5.71 -3.27
CA ILE A 144 9.47 5.79 -4.40
C ILE A 144 8.99 4.78 -5.44
N TYR A 145 8.46 5.25 -6.57
CA TYR A 145 7.94 4.36 -7.62
C TYR A 145 9.05 3.90 -8.57
N SER A 146 8.84 2.74 -9.20
CA SER A 146 9.80 2.20 -10.16
C SER A 146 9.87 3.11 -11.39
N GLY A 147 11.06 3.60 -11.71
CA GLY A 147 11.28 4.54 -12.81
C GLY A 147 11.44 5.99 -12.36
N GLN A 148 11.25 6.31 -11.08
CA GLN A 148 11.40 7.67 -10.58
C GLN A 148 12.82 8.23 -10.76
N GLU A 149 13.84 7.37 -10.91
CA GLU A 149 15.20 7.80 -11.25
C GLU A 149 15.35 8.40 -12.66
N ALA A 150 14.33 8.26 -13.52
CA ALA A 150 14.26 8.98 -14.79
C ALA A 150 13.67 10.39 -14.64
N ASP A 151 12.88 10.62 -13.59
CA ASP A 151 12.18 11.88 -13.31
C ASP A 151 12.91 12.76 -12.29
N SER A 152 13.82 12.17 -11.51
CA SER A 152 14.59 12.84 -10.45
C SER A 152 16.05 12.43 -10.50
N SER A 153 16.94 13.38 -10.25
CA SER A 153 18.37 13.09 -10.14
C SER A 153 18.66 12.18 -8.93
N PRO A 154 19.76 11.41 -8.96
CA PRO A 154 20.16 10.61 -7.80
C PRO A 154 20.33 11.42 -6.51
N GLY A 155 20.76 12.68 -6.62
CA GLY A 155 20.89 13.58 -5.48
C GLY A 155 19.54 13.98 -4.87
N GLU A 156 18.53 14.23 -5.70
CA GLU A 156 17.17 14.55 -5.22
C GLU A 156 16.52 13.35 -4.52
N LEU A 157 16.64 12.14 -5.10
CA LEU A 157 16.13 10.92 -4.47
C LEU A 157 16.83 10.61 -3.16
N LYS A 158 18.15 10.80 -3.11
CA LYS A 158 18.93 10.65 -1.87
C LYS A 158 18.49 11.65 -0.81
N ASN A 159 18.36 12.93 -1.16
CA ASN A 159 17.91 13.96 -0.23
C ASN A 159 16.51 13.67 0.31
N LEU A 160 15.59 13.21 -0.54
CA LEU A 160 14.23 12.83 -0.16
C LEU A 160 14.23 11.72 0.91
N LEU A 161 15.07 10.70 0.73
CA LEU A 161 15.23 9.61 1.69
C LEU A 161 15.91 10.06 2.99
N GLU A 162 16.91 10.94 2.90
CA GLU A 162 17.57 11.53 4.07
C GLU A 162 16.64 12.48 4.86
N GLU A 163 15.77 13.22 4.19
CA GLU A 163 14.71 14.01 4.82
C GLU A 163 13.70 13.11 5.53
N ALA A 164 13.20 12.07 4.86
CA ALA A 164 12.32 11.07 5.48
C ALA A 164 12.97 10.40 6.70
N SER A 165 14.29 10.18 6.69
CA SER A 165 15.01 9.58 7.83
C SER A 165 15.07 10.47 9.07
N ARG A 166 14.89 11.77 8.90
CA ARG A 166 14.92 12.76 9.98
C ARG A 166 13.51 13.13 10.46
N ASP A 167 12.48 12.72 9.74
CA ASP A 167 11.09 13.01 10.06
C ASP A 167 10.39 11.79 10.67
N ASN A 168 10.25 11.80 12.00
CA ASN A 168 9.54 10.77 12.75
C ASN A 168 8.04 10.67 12.41
N ASN A 169 7.49 11.56 11.59
CA ASN A 169 6.13 11.44 11.08
C ASN A 169 6.03 10.51 9.86
N ILE A 170 7.11 10.28 9.12
CA ILE A 170 7.13 9.32 8.01
C ILE A 170 7.31 7.92 8.59
N LYS A 171 6.18 7.21 8.72
CA LYS A 171 6.10 5.89 9.34
C LYS A 171 6.28 4.74 8.36
N PHE A 172 5.85 4.94 7.11
CA PHE A 172 5.85 3.91 6.08
C PHE A 172 6.63 4.37 4.86
N LEU A 173 7.56 3.54 4.40
CA LEU A 173 8.31 3.77 3.19
C LEU A 173 8.05 2.63 2.22
N CYS A 174 7.69 2.93 0.98
CA CYS A 174 7.65 1.94 -0.09
C CYS A 174 8.68 2.30 -1.15
N ILE A 175 9.53 1.34 -1.52
CA ILE A 175 10.51 1.50 -2.60
C ILE A 175 10.28 0.40 -3.63
N ASN A 176 9.62 0.75 -4.72
CA ASN A 176 9.44 -0.19 -5.82
C ASN A 176 10.78 -0.38 -6.54
N ASP A 177 11.22 -1.63 -6.69
CA ASP A 177 12.46 -1.99 -7.40
C ASP A 177 13.71 -1.35 -6.76
N LEU A 178 13.92 -1.63 -5.46
CA LEU A 178 15.13 -1.25 -4.73
C LEU A 178 16.45 -1.59 -5.48
N PRO A 179 16.60 -2.76 -6.13
CA PRO A 179 17.81 -3.08 -6.89
C PRO A 179 18.12 -2.10 -8.03
N LYS A 180 17.10 -1.44 -8.61
CA LYS A 180 17.31 -0.41 -9.62
C LYS A 180 17.86 0.88 -9.00
N LEU A 181 17.32 1.30 -7.86
CA LEU A 181 17.82 2.47 -7.12
C LEU A 181 19.26 2.27 -6.63
N GLU A 182 19.63 1.06 -6.19
CA GLU A 182 21.00 0.73 -5.79
C GLU A 182 22.05 0.98 -6.88
N ARG A 183 21.65 0.96 -8.16
CA ARG A 183 22.57 1.21 -9.28
C ARG A 183 22.82 2.70 -9.51
N VAL A 184 21.93 3.56 -9.06
CA VAL A 184 21.94 5.01 -9.35
C VAL A 184 22.24 5.85 -8.11
N ILE A 185 21.87 5.39 -6.92
CA ILE A 185 22.15 6.05 -5.64
C ILE A 185 23.27 5.28 -4.92
N PRO A 186 24.46 5.89 -4.73
CA PRO A 186 25.53 5.30 -3.94
C PRO A 186 25.08 5.03 -2.49
N ASP A 187 25.53 3.91 -1.91
CA ASP A 187 25.24 3.50 -0.53
C ASP A 187 23.74 3.34 -0.19
N MET A 188 22.87 3.15 -1.19
CA MET A 188 21.42 3.04 -1.00
C MET A 188 21.03 2.00 0.07
N LYS A 189 21.71 0.84 0.12
CA LYS A 189 21.45 -0.19 1.14
C LYS A 189 21.67 0.32 2.56
N ASN A 190 22.75 1.07 2.79
CA ASN A 190 23.04 1.64 4.10
C ASN A 190 22.05 2.75 4.46
N LEU A 191 21.64 3.55 3.47
CA LEU A 191 20.61 4.57 3.67
C LEU A 191 19.28 3.96 4.13
N VAL A 192 18.80 2.92 3.44
CA VAL A 192 17.59 2.19 3.82
C VAL A 192 17.77 1.48 5.17
N ALA A 193 18.93 0.86 5.43
CA ALA A 193 19.20 0.20 6.70
C ALA A 193 19.15 1.19 7.88
N ASN A 194 19.69 2.40 7.71
CA ASN A 194 19.62 3.46 8.72
C ASN A 194 18.19 3.98 8.89
N LEU A 195 17.43 4.12 7.80
CA LEU A 195 16.02 4.50 7.82
C LEU A 195 15.15 3.51 8.62
N VAL A 196 15.38 2.21 8.46
CA VAL A 196 14.56 1.16 9.09
C VAL A 196 15.06 0.79 10.48
N GLY A 197 16.37 0.88 10.73
CA GLY A 197 17.02 0.51 12.00
C GLY A 197 17.30 1.68 12.94
N GLY A 198 17.12 2.94 12.49
CA GLY A 198 17.53 4.16 13.18
C GLY A 198 16.65 4.58 14.37
N PHE A 199 15.90 3.66 15.00
CA PHE A 199 15.09 3.97 16.17
C PHE A 199 15.97 4.21 17.41
N GLU A 200 16.63 5.36 17.50
CA GLU A 200 17.29 5.80 18.73
C GLU A 200 16.21 6.04 19.80
N GLY A 201 16.16 5.17 20.82
CA GLY A 201 15.23 5.32 21.94
C GLY A 201 14.73 4.03 22.59
N HIS A 202 14.90 2.86 21.96
CA HIS A 202 14.69 1.59 22.66
C HIS A 202 15.97 1.16 23.36
N SER A 203 16.23 1.76 24.53
CA SER A 203 17.12 1.13 25.51
C SER A 203 16.60 -0.27 25.81
N ASP A 204 17.43 -1.26 25.49
CA ASP A 204 17.21 -2.69 25.61
C ASP A 204 17.03 -3.05 27.10
N SER A 205 15.81 -2.88 27.63
CA SER A 205 15.47 -3.19 29.03
C SER A 205 15.03 -4.64 29.25
N THR A 206 15.10 -5.50 28.23
CA THR A 206 14.68 -6.90 28.30
C THR A 206 15.80 -7.88 27.90
N LYS A 207 17.05 -7.61 28.29
CA LYS A 207 18.01 -8.69 28.54
C LYS A 207 17.86 -9.18 29.99
N LYS A 208 16.87 -10.05 30.23
CA LYS A 208 17.00 -11.04 31.32
C LYS A 208 17.54 -12.32 30.70
N PRO A 209 18.70 -12.83 31.14
CA PRO A 209 19.19 -14.12 30.69
C PRO A 209 18.23 -15.19 31.21
N PHE A 210 17.75 -16.04 30.31
CA PHE A 210 17.18 -17.33 30.71
C PHE A 210 18.32 -18.17 31.28
N LEU A 211 18.28 -18.39 32.60
CA LEU A 211 18.81 -19.57 33.27
C LEU A 211 17.66 -20.53 33.50
#